data_AF-A0AAN1WKN6-F1
#
_entry.id   AF-A0AAN1WKN6-F1
#
_cell.length_a   1.000
_cell.length_b   1.000
_cell.length_c   1.000
_cell.angle_alpha   90.00
_cell.angle_beta   90.00
_cell.angle_gamma   90.00
#
_symmetry.space_group_name_H-M   'P 1'
#
loop_
_entity.id
_entity.type
_entity.pdbx_description
1 polymer ?
#
loop_
_entity_poly.entity_id
_entity_poly.type
_entity_poly.pdbx_seq_one_letter_code
_entity_poly.pdbx_strand_id
1 'polypeptide(L)' 'MTFKQLKTPAELERFLNGSQACSYEVLSDKDERYKWVQKTLVQFHYMTLGKRYKGNVAHFLCRISGYSRPQIKRLIK' A
#
# COMPACT_ATOMS: atom_id res chain seq x y z
N MET A 1 -15.59 2.92 3.01
CA MET A 1 -14.40 3.69 3.45
C MET A 1 -13.48 3.90 2.27
N THR A 2 -13.31 5.13 1.81
CA THR A 2 -12.50 5.47 0.63
C THR A 2 -11.01 5.47 1.00
N PHE A 3 -10.16 4.79 0.23
CA PHE A 3 -8.71 4.62 0.48
C PHE A 3 -7.95 5.92 0.80
N LYS A 4 -8.45 7.07 0.34
CA LYS A 4 -7.88 8.40 0.52
C LYS A 4 -7.80 8.89 1.97
N GLN A 5 -8.44 8.22 2.93
CA GLN A 5 -8.49 8.71 4.34
C GLN A 5 -7.50 8.03 5.30
N LEU A 6 -6.80 6.96 4.89
CA LEU A 6 -5.85 6.25 5.77
C LEU A 6 -4.55 7.04 5.92
N LYS A 7 -4.36 7.74 7.05
CA LYS A 7 -3.16 8.57 7.26
C LYS A 7 -2.13 7.92 8.19
N THR A 8 -2.55 6.96 9.02
CA THR A 8 -1.64 6.33 9.99
C THR A 8 -1.40 4.83 9.75
N PRO A 9 -0.21 4.31 10.09
CA PRO A 9 0.09 2.88 10.02
C PRO A 9 -0.82 2.00 10.90
N ALA A 10 -1.38 2.56 11.98
CA ALA A 10 -2.32 1.87 12.85
C ALA A 10 -3.71 1.72 12.21
N GLU A 11 -4.19 2.76 11.53
CA GLU A 11 -5.42 2.69 10.73
C GLU A 11 -5.26 1.74 9.55
N LEU A 12 -4.06 1.68 8.96
CA LEU A 12 -3.73 0.71 7.92
C LEU A 12 -3.89 -0.74 8.42
N GLU A 13 -3.42 -1.03 9.64
CA GLU A 13 -3.53 -2.37 10.23
C GLU A 13 -5.00 -2.73 10.51
N ARG A 14 -5.82 -1.79 11.01
CA ARG A 14 -7.27 -1.97 11.17
C ARG A 14 -7.98 -2.17 9.84
N PHE A 15 -7.60 -1.40 8.82
CA PHE A 15 -8.16 -1.54 7.47
C PHE A 15 -7.83 -2.91 6.86
N LEU A 16 -6.59 -3.37 6.99
CA LEU A 16 -6.17 -4.68 6.50
C LEU A 16 -6.91 -5.83 7.19
N ASN A 17 -7.24 -5.69 8.48
CA ASN A 17 -8.00 -6.69 9.23
C ASN A 17 -9.51 -6.64 8.96
N GLY A 18 -10.07 -5.47 8.66
CA GLY A 18 -11.52 -5.29 8.51
C GLY A 18 -12.04 -5.24 7.07
N SER A 19 -11.18 -5.18 6.05
CA SER A 19 -11.60 -4.90 4.68
C SER A 19 -11.54 -6.13 3.76
N GLN A 20 -12.73 -6.52 3.28
CA GLN A 20 -12.95 -7.61 2.35
C GLN A 20 -12.53 -7.18 0.93
N ALA A 21 -11.30 -7.55 0.57
CA ALA A 21 -10.77 -7.68 -0.79
C ALA A 21 -11.31 -6.72 -1.87
N CYS A 22 -11.19 -5.40 -1.69
CA CYS A 22 -11.30 -4.46 -2.82
C CYS A 22 -10.05 -4.60 -3.69
N SER A 23 -10.11 -5.47 -4.70
CA SER A 23 -8.95 -5.89 -5.47
C SER A 23 -8.96 -5.28 -6.87
N TYR A 24 -7.79 -4.80 -7.29
CA TYR A 24 -7.31 -4.73 -8.68
C TYR A 24 -7.94 -3.76 -9.68
N GLU A 25 -9.20 -3.34 -9.52
CA GLU A 25 -9.91 -2.60 -10.59
C GLU A 25 -9.59 -1.09 -10.67
N VAL A 26 -8.94 -0.52 -9.64
CA VAL A 26 -8.75 0.95 -9.57
C VAL A 26 -7.58 1.45 -10.43
N LEU A 27 -6.65 0.57 -10.84
CA LEU A 27 -5.42 0.99 -11.51
C LEU A 27 -5.20 0.10 -12.74
N SER A 28 -5.77 0.49 -13.89
CA SER A 28 -5.62 -0.25 -15.15
C SER A 28 -4.25 -0.04 -15.79
N ASP A 29 -3.64 1.13 -15.61
CA ASP A 29 -2.35 1.47 -16.21
C ASP A 29 -1.15 1.20 -15.28
N LYS A 30 -0.04 0.72 -15.86
CA LYS A 30 1.18 0.39 -15.12
C LYS A 30 1.84 1.63 -14.49
N ASP A 31 1.81 2.75 -15.18
CA ASP A 31 2.39 4.02 -14.73
C ASP A 31 1.55 4.61 -13.58
N GLU A 32 0.23 4.54 -13.69
CA GLU A 32 -0.69 4.88 -12.59
C GLU A 32 -0.45 4.02 -11.36
N ARG A 33 -0.22 2.71 -11.53
CA ARG A 33 0.17 1.83 -10.42
C ARG A 33 1.46 2.28 -9.76
N TYR A 34 2.47 2.63 -10.55
CA TYR A 34 3.76 3.09 -10.04
C TYR A 34 3.62 4.40 -9.25
N LYS A 35 2.94 5.39 -9.82
CA LYS A 35 2.68 6.68 -9.17
C LYS A 35 1.88 6.52 -7.88
N TRP A 36 0.89 5.63 -7.88
CA TRP A 36 0.10 5.31 -6.69
C TRP A 36 0.95 4.67 -5.59
N VAL A 37 1.81 3.70 -5.93
CA VAL A 37 2.75 3.07 -5.00
C VAL A 37 3.66 4.14 -4.38
N GLN A 38 4.29 4.99 -5.20
CA GLN A 38 5.18 6.05 -4.72
C GLN A 38 4.46 7.03 -3.80
N LYS A 39 3.28 7.52 -4.20
CA LYS A 39 2.48 8.44 -3.40
C LYS A 39 2.11 7.85 -2.04
N THR A 40 1.76 6.56 -2.02
CA THR A 40 1.42 5.84 -0.79
C THR A 40 2.64 5.70 0.13
N LEU A 41 3.83 5.39 -0.42
CA LEU A 41 5.07 5.31 0.38
C LEU A 41 5.41 6.66 1.03
N VAL A 42 5.24 7.76 0.30
CA VAL A 42 5.46 9.12 0.83
C VAL A 42 4.42 9.44 1.91
N GLN A 43 3.13 9.17 1.66
CA GLN A 43 2.05 9.46 2.61
C GLN A 43 2.25 8.78 3.98
N PHE A 44 2.77 7.55 4.00
CA PHE A 44 3.05 6.82 5.23
C PHE A 44 4.46 7.04 5.79
N HIS A 45 5.24 7.97 5.20
CA HIS A 45 6.65 8.19 5.53
C HIS A 45 7.43 6.87 5.61
N TYR A 46 7.27 5.99 4.60
CA TYR A 46 7.74 4.61 4.65
C TYR A 46 9.21 4.46 5.06
N MET A 47 10.07 5.39 4.66
CA MET A 47 11.49 5.40 5.00
C MET A 47 11.73 5.44 6.53
N THR A 48 10.92 6.20 7.28
CA THR A 48 11.05 6.40 8.73
C THR A 48 10.32 5.33 9.55
N LEU A 49 9.53 4.46 8.91
CA LEU A 49 8.80 3.40 9.60
C LEU A 49 9.71 2.28 10.13
N GLY A 50 9.35 1.75 11.30
CA GLY A 50 9.92 0.52 11.84
C GLY A 50 9.52 -0.74 11.05
N LYS A 51 10.22 -1.85 11.26
CA LYS A 51 10.07 -3.11 10.51
C LYS A 51 8.62 -3.64 10.47
N ARG A 52 7.89 -3.54 11.60
CA ARG A 52 6.47 -3.94 11.70
C ARG A 52 5.61 -3.15 10.72
N TYR A 53 5.65 -1.82 10.81
CA TYR A 53 4.82 -0.94 9.98
C TYR A 53 5.20 -0.98 8.50
N LYS A 54 6.49 -1.16 8.18
CA LYS A 54 6.95 -1.42 6.80
C LYS A 54 6.29 -2.68 6.21
N GLY A 55 6.14 -3.73 7.02
CA GLY A 55 5.42 -4.95 6.65
C GLY A 55 3.95 -4.68 6.30
N ASN A 56 3.26 -3.85 7.09
CA ASN A 56 1.87 -3.49 6.85
C ASN A 56 1.70 -2.68 5.56
N VAL A 57 2.56 -1.69 5.33
CA VAL A 57 2.53 -0.90 4.08
C VAL A 57 2.80 -1.77 2.87
N ALA A 58 3.78 -2.67 2.92
CA ALA A 58 4.05 -3.60 1.82
C ALA A 58 2.88 -4.56 1.55
N HIS A 59 2.21 -5.03 2.61
CA HIS A 59 1.02 -5.88 2.48
C HIS A 59 -0.15 -5.11 1.84
N PHE A 60 -0.37 -3.88 2.27
CA PHE A 60 -1.37 -2.98 1.68
C PHE A 60 -1.12 -2.71 0.20
N LEU A 61 0.12 -2.35 -0.16
CA LEU A 61 0.50 -2.12 -1.55
C LEU A 61 0.23 -3.35 -2.41
N CYS A 62 0.58 -4.55 -1.93
CA CYS A 62 0.32 -5.81 -2.61
C CYS A 62 -1.18 -6.06 -2.84
N ARG A 63 -2.00 -5.83 -1.81
CA ARG A 63 -3.47 -6.02 -1.86
C ARG A 63 -4.15 -5.10 -2.88
N ILE A 64 -3.74 -3.83 -2.97
CA ILE A 64 -4.41 -2.84 -3.83
C ILE A 64 -3.85 -2.82 -5.25
N SER A 65 -2.53 -2.91 -5.42
CA SER A 65 -1.90 -2.85 -6.75
C SER A 65 -1.92 -4.19 -7.49
N GLY A 66 -2.20 -5.30 -6.80
CA GLY A 66 -2.10 -6.65 -7.34
C GLY A 66 -0.65 -7.14 -7.54
N TYR A 67 0.36 -6.32 -7.22
CA TYR A 67 1.75 -6.75 -7.30
C TYR A 67 2.11 -7.72 -6.17
N SER A 68 2.87 -8.75 -6.51
CA SER A 68 3.46 -9.64 -5.52
C SER A 68 4.43 -8.90 -4.59
N ARG A 69 4.65 -9.46 -3.41
CA ARG A 69 5.57 -8.89 -2.40
C ARG A 69 7.01 -8.67 -2.92
N PRO A 70 7.59 -9.56 -3.76
CA PRO A 70 8.87 -9.29 -4.43
C PRO A 70 8.82 -8.10 -5.40
N GLN A 71 7.73 -7.95 -6.15
CA GLN A 71 7.56 -6.79 -7.06
C GLN A 71 7.51 -5.49 -6.25
N ILE A 72 6.67 -5.41 -5.21
CA ILE A 72 6.62 -4.24 -4.32
C ILE A 72 8.00 -3.89 -3.74
N LYS A 73 8.78 -4.89 -3.28
CA LYS A 73 10.15 -4.63 -2.80
C LYS A 73 11.07 -4.05 -3.88
N ARG A 74 10.93 -4.47 -5.14
CA ARG A 74 11.69 -3.89 -6.26
C ARG A 74 11.27 -2.44 -6.55
N LEU A 75 10.00 -2.11 -6.37
CA LEU A 75 9.47 -0.75 -6.54
C LEU A 75 9.90 0.24 -5.45
N ILE A 76 10.20 -0.27 -4.26
CA ILE A 76 10.63 0.53 -3.10
C ILE A 76 12.15 0.81 -3.13
N LYS A 77 12.91 0.09 -3.96
CA LYS A 77 14.37 0.08 -3.96
C LYS A 77 14.96 1.41 -4.42
#